data_AF-A0A3B9ZVP3-F1
#
_entry.id   AF-A0A3B9ZVP3-F1
#
_cell.length_a   1.000
_cell.length_b   1.000
_cell.length_c   1.000
_cell.angle_alpha   90.00
_cell.angle_beta   90.00
_cell.angle_gamma   90.00
#
_symmetry.space_group_name_H-M   'P 1'
#
loop_
_entity.id
_entity.type
_entity.pdbx_description
1 polymer ?
#
loop_
_entity_poly.entity_id
_entity_poly.type
_entity_poly.pdbx_seq_one_letter_code
_entity_poly.pdbx_strand_id
1 'polypeptide(L)'
;MNKKIFTFLFSLLICAYSFGQKPRAAIDKATTAPIIDGVIDDLWAGVAANNIDKVFQTDVPTLGALGTTYWKALWDDNGIYILINVNDDVFYPSYLVPGSDDYRYDKIEVYFDANYSKADGLGVNDGGSGHYQVSYAFSPTNINGTNNIDGGSGVQYGFKVTGGAYVAEYFVPYSKLKDKDGIVVDKSGEIGFDMYIVDSDSDQPERKRATWANTGNIAESYDVMDDCGIITLTGADGNVSVESITIQPDNLHLDNTITQDNDTIKFTASVLPVDATAKTVSWSVVNGTGSAHINALGLLTAVSNGTVTVVATAADGSFTTASTDVTISGQITNKTELSVLLGGTFDTDGPITGAWGKGGGVGSGSIIQGAVYAEVGTGGNQSAYQLTQNGFVVQPDVPYILTFDAWTDQEVPARVVVCDFEDPNNGWERYGDSPDGLSGKSEWNDNVTNEQKTYIHSVTFTRIKPTTANTFIFQLGNEATNVYIDNVFLFTETDYNNIISGVSTVKGNAINVYPNPVVNELNISLNAVNSKISIYNSLGQKLIEKVSTGSLAKVNVANLSKGVYFVKVNNGASLKFIK
;
A
#
# COMPACT_ATOMS: atom_id res chain seq x y z
N MET A 1 -16.51 50.70 64.11
CA MET A 1 -16.60 49.60 63.12
C MET A 1 -15.20 49.38 62.56
N ASN A 2 -14.32 48.69 63.31
CA ASN A 2 -12.90 48.55 62.98
C ASN A 2 -12.65 47.10 62.54
N LYS A 3 -12.52 46.88 61.23
CA LYS A 3 -12.16 45.57 60.66
C LYS A 3 -10.64 45.37 60.79
N LYS A 4 -10.24 44.32 61.50
CA LYS A 4 -8.87 43.82 61.54
C LYS A 4 -8.56 43.18 60.18
N ILE A 5 -7.52 43.65 59.50
CA ILE A 5 -6.95 43.00 58.31
C ILE A 5 -5.94 41.97 58.81
N PHE A 6 -6.20 40.70 58.52
CA PHE A 6 -5.29 39.59 58.75
C PHE A 6 -4.43 39.44 57.48
N THR A 7 -3.16 39.78 57.55
CA THR A 7 -2.19 39.52 56.47
C THR A 7 -1.66 38.11 56.66
N PHE A 8 -2.11 37.17 55.81
CA PHE A 8 -1.51 35.83 55.70
C PHE A 8 -0.29 35.94 54.77
N LEU A 9 0.92 35.80 55.31
CA LEU A 9 2.11 35.55 54.48
C LEU A 9 2.03 34.11 53.97
N PHE A 10 1.73 33.92 52.69
CA PHE A 10 1.99 32.68 51.99
C PHE A 10 3.43 32.75 51.45
N SER A 11 4.38 32.15 52.17
CA SER A 11 5.69 31.84 51.60
C SER A 11 5.53 30.68 50.63
N LEU A 12 5.31 30.99 49.35
CA LEU A 12 5.34 30.01 48.28
C LEU A 12 6.80 29.60 48.08
N LEU A 13 7.19 28.45 48.65
CA LEU A 13 8.45 27.78 48.32
C LEU A 13 8.27 27.23 46.90
N ILE A 14 8.65 28.02 45.88
CA ILE A 14 8.77 27.52 44.51
C ILE A 14 10.00 26.61 44.51
N CYS A 15 9.77 25.31 44.69
CA CYS A 15 10.74 24.30 44.32
C CYS A 15 10.78 24.28 42.79
N ALA A 16 11.63 25.12 42.21
CA ALA A 16 11.96 25.02 40.80
C ALA A 16 12.72 23.70 40.64
N TYR A 17 12.03 22.65 40.20
CA TYR A 17 12.72 21.56 39.52
C TYR A 17 13.37 22.20 38.28
N SER A 18 14.68 22.40 38.33
CA SER A 18 15.44 22.66 37.12
C SER A 18 15.38 21.37 36.30
N PHE A 19 14.49 21.30 35.31
CA PHE A 19 14.69 20.36 34.22
C PHE A 19 16.08 20.67 33.67
N GLY A 20 17.01 19.72 33.77
CA GLY A 20 18.33 19.87 33.19
C GLY A 20 18.16 20.17 31.71
N GLN A 21 18.72 21.29 31.24
CA GLN A 21 18.65 21.64 29.83
C GLN A 21 19.33 20.51 29.03
N LYS A 22 18.67 19.99 28.00
CA LYS A 22 19.26 19.03 27.05
C LYS A 22 20.61 19.59 26.56
N PRO A 23 21.69 18.79 26.51
CA PRO A 23 22.97 19.27 25.98
C PRO A 23 22.80 19.68 24.53
N ARG A 24 23.54 20.72 24.11
CA ARG A 24 23.42 21.28 22.76
C ARG A 24 24.80 21.43 22.12
N ALA A 25 24.91 21.14 20.83
CA ALA A 25 26.11 21.40 20.05
C ALA A 25 25.77 22.07 18.72
N ALA A 26 26.48 23.15 18.41
CA ALA A 26 26.40 23.82 17.11
C ALA A 26 27.45 23.20 16.18
N ILE A 27 27.02 22.80 14.99
CA ILE A 27 27.85 22.10 14.00
C ILE A 27 28.14 23.07 12.88
N ASP A 28 29.42 23.39 12.66
CA ASP A 28 29.83 24.37 11.66
C ASP A 28 29.92 23.76 10.27
N LYS A 29 29.70 24.59 9.24
CA LYS A 29 29.80 24.15 7.85
C LYS A 29 31.28 23.90 7.49
N ALA A 30 31.56 22.73 6.93
CA ALA A 30 32.86 22.36 6.42
C ALA A 30 33.23 23.23 5.20
N THR A 31 34.45 23.75 5.18
CA THR A 31 35.02 24.40 3.98
C THR A 31 35.62 23.38 3.02
N THR A 32 35.97 22.19 3.52
CA THR A 32 36.44 21.04 2.76
C THR A 32 35.97 19.78 3.49
N ALA A 33 35.49 18.79 2.74
CA ALA A 33 35.01 17.53 3.30
C ALA A 33 36.12 16.79 4.06
N PRO A 34 35.89 16.36 5.31
CA PRO A 34 36.75 15.41 6.01
C PRO A 34 36.93 14.09 5.26
N ILE A 35 38.09 13.48 5.41
CA ILE A 35 38.38 12.17 4.83
C ILE A 35 37.85 11.12 5.81
N ILE A 36 36.85 10.35 5.40
CA ILE A 36 36.29 9.31 6.27
C ILE A 36 37.18 8.08 6.21
N ASP A 37 38.16 7.97 7.12
CA ASP A 37 38.99 6.76 7.21
C ASP A 37 39.32 6.35 8.65
N GLY A 38 38.98 7.15 9.66
CA GLY A 38 39.30 6.91 11.07
C GLY A 38 40.64 7.53 11.48
N VAL A 39 41.24 8.39 10.65
CA VAL A 39 42.43 9.18 10.96
C VAL A 39 42.01 10.63 11.16
N ILE A 40 42.35 11.19 12.32
CA ILE A 40 42.01 12.59 12.62
C ILE A 40 42.71 13.54 11.64
N ASP A 41 41.94 14.14 10.74
CA ASP A 41 42.36 15.24 9.87
C ASP A 41 42.75 16.51 10.64
N ASP A 42 43.68 17.29 10.09
CA ASP A 42 44.10 18.60 10.65
C ASP A 42 42.92 19.59 10.78
N LEU A 43 41.92 19.48 9.90
CA LEU A 43 40.74 20.36 9.92
C LEU A 43 39.94 20.25 11.23
N TRP A 44 39.99 19.09 11.91
CA TRP A 44 39.27 18.88 13.17
C TRP A 44 39.87 19.65 14.35
N ALA A 45 41.10 20.17 14.22
CA ALA A 45 41.77 20.90 15.30
C ALA A 45 41.01 22.15 15.76
N GLY A 46 40.32 22.83 14.83
CA GLY A 46 39.51 24.02 15.11
C GLY A 46 38.07 23.73 15.56
N VAL A 47 37.63 22.46 15.51
CA VAL A 47 36.24 22.07 15.79
C VAL A 47 36.07 21.76 17.28
N ALA A 48 35.00 22.28 17.88
CA ALA A 48 34.69 22.08 19.29
C ALA A 48 34.43 20.59 19.60
N ALA A 49 35.06 20.09 20.66
CA ALA A 49 34.85 18.74 21.17
C ALA A 49 33.70 18.71 22.18
N ASN A 50 32.89 17.66 22.10
CA ASN A 50 31.81 17.36 23.02
C ASN A 50 32.13 16.05 23.75
N ASN A 51 32.27 16.09 25.08
CA ASN A 51 32.65 14.91 25.86
C ASN A 51 31.54 13.86 25.85
N ILE A 52 31.93 12.58 25.80
CA ILE A 52 31.04 11.44 26.03
C ILE A 52 31.37 10.89 27.42
N ASP A 53 30.82 11.52 28.44
CA ASP A 53 31.21 11.32 29.84
C ASP A 53 30.02 11.11 30.79
N LYS A 54 28.79 11.04 30.27
CA LYS A 54 27.63 10.65 31.07
C LYS A 54 27.53 9.14 31.13
N VAL A 55 27.06 8.65 32.26
CA VAL A 55 26.80 7.23 32.47
C VAL A 55 25.35 6.93 32.12
N PHE A 56 25.13 5.87 31.35
CA PHE A 56 23.78 5.34 31.17
C PHE A 56 23.36 4.57 32.43
N GLN A 57 22.30 5.04 33.10
CA GLN A 57 21.79 4.46 34.34
C GLN A 57 22.88 4.21 35.40
N THR A 58 23.19 2.95 35.68
CA THR A 58 24.17 2.53 36.68
C THR A 58 25.38 1.83 36.07
N ASP A 59 25.56 1.96 34.75
CA ASP A 59 26.69 1.36 34.03
C ASP A 59 28.02 1.92 34.58
N VAL A 60 29.10 1.14 34.48
CA VAL A 60 30.44 1.57 34.93
C VAL A 60 31.45 1.28 33.83
N PRO A 61 31.46 2.10 32.76
CA PRO A 61 32.40 1.93 31.65
C PRO A 61 33.84 2.22 32.08
N THR A 62 34.80 1.50 31.52
CA THR A 62 36.25 1.55 31.85
C THR A 62 37.05 2.43 30.89
N LEU A 63 36.41 3.47 30.38
CA LEU A 63 37.05 4.47 29.53
C LEU A 63 38.11 5.30 30.28
N GLY A 64 39.03 5.88 29.51
CA GLY A 64 40.10 6.72 30.01
C GLY A 64 39.63 8.00 30.72
N ALA A 65 40.58 8.85 31.14
CA ALA A 65 40.29 10.04 31.94
C ALA A 65 39.19 10.93 31.32
N LEU A 66 38.37 11.57 32.17
CA LEU A 66 37.29 12.47 31.72
C LEU A 66 37.80 13.50 30.70
N GLY A 67 37.05 13.67 29.61
CA GLY A 67 37.40 14.55 28.49
C GLY A 67 38.36 13.96 27.46
N THR A 68 38.81 12.70 27.63
CA THR A 68 39.61 12.00 26.60
C THR A 68 38.77 11.23 25.60
N THR A 69 37.53 10.89 25.94
CA THR A 69 36.52 10.37 25.00
C THR A 69 35.57 11.49 24.61
N TYR A 70 35.50 11.80 23.32
CA TYR A 70 34.74 12.95 22.80
C TYR A 70 34.34 12.76 21.34
N TRP A 71 33.38 13.57 20.90
CA TRP A 71 33.00 13.69 19.49
C TRP A 71 33.11 15.13 18.99
N LYS A 72 33.27 15.26 17.67
CA LYS A 72 33.27 16.51 16.91
C LYS A 72 32.41 16.30 15.67
N ALA A 73 31.82 17.37 15.13
CA ALA A 73 31.11 17.28 13.87
C ALA A 73 31.24 18.53 13.01
N LEU A 74 31.06 18.34 11.71
CA LEU A 74 30.94 19.36 10.68
C LEU A 74 29.79 18.96 9.74
N TRP A 75 29.31 19.88 8.91
CA TRP A 75 28.31 19.56 7.88
C TRP A 75 28.62 20.20 6.54
N ASP A 76 28.11 19.63 5.44
CA ASP A 76 28.10 20.25 4.11
C ASP A 76 26.72 20.07 3.47
N ASP A 77 26.54 20.47 2.21
CA ASP A 77 25.23 20.37 1.57
C ASP A 77 24.74 18.92 1.35
N ASN A 78 25.62 17.92 1.53
CA ASN A 78 25.34 16.51 1.30
C ASN A 78 25.06 15.73 2.60
N GLY A 79 25.65 16.13 3.73
CA GLY A 79 25.46 15.42 4.99
C GLY A 79 26.25 15.96 6.18
N ILE A 80 26.30 15.15 7.23
CA ILE A 80 26.96 15.44 8.50
C ILE A 80 28.20 14.55 8.65
N TYR A 81 29.34 15.16 8.92
CA TYR A 81 30.60 14.51 9.24
C TYR A 81 30.75 14.43 10.76
N ILE A 82 31.14 13.27 11.29
CA ILE A 82 31.29 13.05 12.72
C ILE A 82 32.63 12.38 12.95
N LEU A 83 33.45 12.96 13.83
CA LEU A 83 34.67 12.35 14.36
C LEU A 83 34.42 11.96 15.82
N ILE A 84 34.87 10.78 16.19
CA ILE A 84 34.70 10.21 17.53
C ILE A 84 36.03 9.65 17.96
N ASN A 85 36.57 10.21 19.04
CA ASN A 85 37.80 9.73 19.66
C ASN A 85 37.40 8.99 20.94
N VAL A 86 37.75 7.71 21.04
CA VAL A 86 37.51 6.89 22.23
C VAL A 86 38.83 6.51 22.85
N ASN A 87 39.01 6.93 24.10
CA ASN A 87 40.12 6.49 24.92
C ASN A 87 39.60 5.38 25.82
N ASP A 88 40.02 4.17 25.54
CA ASP A 88 39.53 2.95 26.15
C ASP A 88 40.72 2.12 26.66
N ASP A 89 40.55 1.43 27.78
CA ASP A 89 41.60 0.65 28.40
C ASP A 89 41.76 -0.73 27.74
N VAL A 90 40.66 -1.37 27.31
CA VAL A 90 40.65 -2.68 26.67
C VAL A 90 39.72 -2.71 25.47
N PHE A 91 40.30 -2.68 24.26
CA PHE A 91 39.54 -2.91 23.04
C PHE A 91 39.14 -4.40 22.87
N TYR A 92 37.87 -4.70 23.12
CA TYR A 92 37.21 -6.00 23.00
C TYR A 92 35.99 -5.96 22.05
N PRO A 93 36.20 -5.97 20.73
CA PRO A 93 35.11 -5.99 19.74
C PRO A 93 34.47 -7.38 19.57
N SER A 94 33.23 -7.40 19.09
CA SER A 94 32.42 -8.61 18.94
C SER A 94 33.02 -9.68 18.01
N TYR A 95 33.85 -9.30 17.04
CA TYR A 95 34.48 -10.28 16.14
C TYR A 95 35.46 -11.21 16.86
N LEU A 96 35.90 -10.88 18.09
CA LEU A 96 36.68 -11.78 18.94
C LEU A 96 35.85 -12.92 19.51
N VAL A 97 34.51 -12.79 19.52
CA VAL A 97 33.56 -13.79 20.02
C VAL A 97 32.57 -14.14 18.90
N PRO A 98 32.91 -15.12 18.04
CA PRO A 98 32.06 -15.49 16.90
C PRO A 98 30.63 -15.86 17.30
N GLY A 99 29.65 -15.31 16.57
CA GLY A 99 28.22 -15.58 16.81
C GLY A 99 27.60 -14.79 17.95
N SER A 100 28.33 -13.82 18.51
CA SER A 100 27.84 -12.92 19.54
C SER A 100 27.12 -11.70 18.98
N ASP A 101 26.28 -11.08 19.81
CA ASP A 101 25.59 -9.84 19.46
C ASP A 101 26.52 -8.63 19.62
N ASP A 102 26.69 -7.86 18.54
CA ASP A 102 27.71 -6.81 18.48
C ASP A 102 27.47 -5.63 19.44
N TYR A 103 26.21 -5.34 19.76
CA TYR A 103 25.80 -4.24 20.66
C TYR A 103 26.22 -4.46 22.11
N ARG A 104 26.80 -5.62 22.46
CA ARG A 104 27.32 -5.93 23.80
C ARG A 104 28.82 -5.67 23.95
N TYR A 105 29.52 -5.45 22.85
CA TYR A 105 30.97 -5.30 22.80
C TYR A 105 31.33 -3.88 22.43
N ASP A 106 32.63 -3.57 22.38
CA ASP A 106 33.07 -2.24 21.98
C ASP A 106 32.46 -1.84 20.65
N LYS A 107 31.67 -0.79 20.72
CA LYS A 107 30.86 -0.33 19.61
C LYS A 107 30.46 1.11 19.85
N ILE A 108 30.29 1.81 18.74
CA ILE A 108 29.76 3.15 18.72
C ILE A 108 28.34 3.09 18.16
N GLU A 109 27.42 3.78 18.82
CA GLU A 109 26.07 4.00 18.32
C GLU A 109 25.80 5.50 18.26
N VAL A 110 25.49 6.01 17.06
CA VAL A 110 25.11 7.39 16.83
C VAL A 110 23.62 7.43 16.49
N TYR A 111 22.88 8.30 17.15
CA TYR A 111 21.43 8.40 17.02
C TYR A 111 21.03 9.76 16.49
N PHE A 112 20.05 9.78 15.58
CA PHE A 112 19.44 10.98 15.03
C PHE A 112 17.93 10.89 15.15
N ASP A 113 17.32 11.89 15.76
CA ASP A 113 15.90 12.18 15.65
C ASP A 113 15.77 13.27 14.58
N ALA A 114 15.35 12.84 13.39
CA ALA A 114 15.22 13.68 12.20
C ALA A 114 13.78 14.16 11.95
N ASN A 115 12.83 13.76 12.80
CA ASN A 115 11.45 14.23 12.70
C ASN A 115 11.27 15.57 13.45
N TYR A 116 10.13 16.25 13.34
CA TYR A 116 9.94 17.53 14.04
C TYR A 116 9.47 17.40 15.51
N SER A 117 9.26 16.17 16.00
CA SER A 117 8.60 15.87 17.27
C SER A 117 9.56 15.22 18.27
N LYS A 118 10.32 16.03 19.01
CA LYS A 118 11.36 15.61 19.98
C LYS A 118 10.85 14.99 21.29
N ALA A 119 9.58 14.62 21.32
CA ALA A 119 8.84 14.11 22.46
C ALA A 119 7.66 13.24 21.97
N ASP A 120 7.92 12.35 21.01
CA ASP A 120 6.91 11.45 20.44
C ASP A 120 6.86 10.09 21.14
N GLY A 121 7.78 9.82 22.07
CA GLY A 121 7.87 8.55 22.79
C GLY A 121 8.33 7.40 21.91
N LEU A 122 8.94 7.68 20.75
CA LEU A 122 9.42 6.70 19.78
C LEU A 122 10.95 6.71 19.67
N GLY A 123 11.48 5.61 19.15
CA GLY A 123 12.90 5.43 18.86
C GLY A 123 13.13 4.80 17.49
N VAL A 124 14.32 4.26 17.32
CA VAL A 124 14.76 3.60 16.09
C VAL A 124 14.00 2.30 15.83
N ASN A 125 13.56 1.62 16.89
CA ASN A 125 12.81 0.36 16.80
C ASN A 125 11.39 0.54 16.21
N ASP A 126 10.84 1.76 16.28
CA ASP A 126 9.55 2.12 15.72
C ASP A 126 9.70 2.43 14.23
N GLY A 127 9.85 1.39 13.41
CA GLY A 127 10.17 1.52 11.97
C GLY A 127 9.42 2.64 11.25
N GLY A 128 10.16 3.55 10.61
CA GLY A 128 9.60 4.71 9.92
C GLY A 128 9.25 5.89 10.83
N SER A 129 9.69 5.91 12.09
CA SER A 129 9.49 7.02 13.04
C SER A 129 10.20 8.31 12.66
N GLY A 130 11.21 8.24 11.78
CA GLY A 130 12.15 9.34 11.52
C GLY A 130 13.31 9.39 12.52
N HIS A 131 13.48 8.33 13.32
CA HIS A 131 14.63 8.12 14.19
C HIS A 131 15.61 7.14 13.54
N TYR A 132 16.91 7.42 13.61
CA TYR A 132 17.95 6.66 12.92
C TYR A 132 19.08 6.29 13.86
N GLN A 133 19.55 5.05 13.73
CA GLN A 133 20.84 4.63 14.25
C GLN A 133 21.87 4.56 13.10
N VAL A 134 23.06 5.09 13.37
CA VAL A 134 24.28 4.90 12.59
C VAL A 134 25.27 4.18 13.49
N SER A 135 25.41 2.88 13.26
CA SER A 135 26.26 2.01 14.07
C SER A 135 26.76 0.87 13.19
N TYR A 136 28.07 0.63 13.22
CA TYR A 136 28.71 -0.43 12.44
C TYR A 136 29.68 -1.19 13.32
N ALA A 137 29.65 -2.52 13.22
CA ALA A 137 30.57 -3.38 13.96
C ALA A 137 32.01 -3.20 13.47
N PHE A 138 32.95 -3.26 14.41
CA PHE A 138 34.35 -3.47 14.07
C PHE A 138 34.54 -4.85 13.41
N SER A 139 35.54 -4.93 12.56
CA SER A 139 36.00 -6.17 11.94
C SER A 139 37.51 -6.10 11.71
N PRO A 140 38.20 -7.24 11.54
CA PRO A 140 39.63 -7.24 11.26
C PRO A 140 40.03 -6.40 10.03
N THR A 141 39.10 -6.15 9.10
CA THR A 141 39.36 -5.43 7.85
C THR A 141 39.07 -3.94 7.91
N ASN A 142 38.35 -3.44 8.92
CA ASN A 142 37.92 -2.02 8.96
C ASN A 142 38.56 -1.19 10.08
N ILE A 143 39.48 -1.75 10.87
CA ILE A 143 40.11 -1.11 12.05
C ILE A 143 41.46 -0.42 11.77
N ASN A 144 41.88 -0.32 10.50
CA ASN A 144 43.24 0.10 10.12
C ASN A 144 43.30 1.40 9.29
N GLY A 145 42.29 2.27 9.37
CA GLY A 145 42.32 3.53 8.62
C GLY A 145 41.82 3.36 7.19
N THR A 146 40.55 3.00 6.98
CA THR A 146 40.01 2.75 5.63
C THR A 146 38.55 3.20 5.54
N ASN A 147 38.22 3.88 4.45
CA ASN A 147 36.84 4.26 4.12
C ASN A 147 36.02 3.03 3.72
N ASN A 148 34.87 2.87 4.35
CA ASN A 148 33.84 1.90 4.00
C ASN A 148 32.54 2.63 3.68
N ILE A 149 31.77 2.10 2.71
CA ILE A 149 30.50 2.67 2.29
C ILE A 149 29.41 1.62 2.45
N ASP A 150 28.35 1.96 3.18
CA ASP A 150 27.12 1.18 3.25
C ASP A 150 26.34 1.35 1.94
N GLY A 151 26.28 0.30 1.12
CA GLY A 151 25.60 0.34 -0.18
C GLY A 151 24.08 0.53 -0.10
N GLY A 152 23.45 0.30 1.05
CA GLY A 152 22.03 0.53 1.25
C GLY A 152 21.71 1.96 1.67
N SER A 153 22.51 2.52 2.59
CA SER A 153 22.21 3.82 3.21
C SER A 153 23.05 4.99 2.68
N GLY A 154 24.16 4.71 2.00
CA GLY A 154 25.11 5.71 1.52
C GLY A 154 26.00 6.31 2.62
N VAL A 155 25.85 5.86 3.87
CA VAL A 155 26.72 6.27 4.98
C VAL A 155 28.14 5.78 4.72
N GLN A 156 29.11 6.65 4.96
CA GLN A 156 30.52 6.27 4.98
C GLN A 156 31.01 6.15 6.41
N TYR A 157 31.92 5.22 6.65
CA TYR A 157 32.56 5.05 7.96
C TYR A 157 34.00 4.56 7.84
N GLY A 158 34.85 5.00 8.77
CA GLY A 158 36.23 4.57 8.87
C GLY A 158 36.67 4.43 10.32
N PHE A 159 37.41 3.37 10.64
CA PHE A 159 37.90 3.11 11.99
C PHE A 159 39.42 2.93 12.02
N LYS A 160 40.02 3.40 13.11
CA LYS A 160 41.42 3.16 13.42
C LYS A 160 41.62 2.85 14.89
N VAL A 161 42.08 1.65 15.17
CA VAL A 161 42.38 1.18 16.53
C VAL A 161 43.88 1.35 16.81
N THR A 162 44.24 1.80 18.01
CA THR A 162 45.63 1.95 18.45
C THR A 162 45.73 1.62 19.95
N GLY A 163 46.16 0.39 20.26
CA GLY A 163 46.12 -0.11 21.64
C GLY A 163 44.67 -0.43 22.03
N GLY A 164 44.23 0.04 23.21
CA GLY A 164 42.82 0.02 23.62
C GLY A 164 42.00 1.16 23.00
N ALA A 165 42.63 2.27 22.64
CA ALA A 165 41.93 3.43 22.07
C ALA A 165 41.56 3.24 20.60
N TYR A 166 40.53 3.95 20.14
CA TYR A 166 40.12 3.95 18.75
C TYR A 166 39.48 5.26 18.30
N VAL A 167 39.60 5.53 17.01
CA VAL A 167 38.97 6.66 16.33
C VAL A 167 37.97 6.12 15.32
N ALA A 168 36.80 6.76 15.27
CA ALA A 168 35.80 6.53 14.25
C ALA A 168 35.43 7.83 13.55
N GLU A 169 35.26 7.75 12.24
CA GLU A 169 34.70 8.81 11.44
C GLU A 169 33.48 8.32 10.68
N TYR A 170 32.46 9.16 10.59
CA TYR A 170 31.23 8.92 9.83
C TYR A 170 30.93 10.08 8.90
N PHE A 171 30.42 9.78 7.71
CA PHE A 171 29.63 10.72 6.91
C PHE A 171 28.22 10.18 6.76
N VAL A 172 27.24 10.94 7.26
CA VAL A 172 25.82 10.59 7.24
C VAL A 172 25.11 11.47 6.20
N PRO A 173 24.70 10.92 5.04
CA PRO A 173 24.04 11.71 4.02
C PRO A 173 22.62 12.10 4.43
N TYR A 174 22.16 13.30 4.05
CA TYR A 174 20.80 13.74 4.34
C TYR A 174 19.73 12.84 3.69
N SER A 175 20.06 12.15 2.61
CA SER A 175 19.17 11.14 2.00
C SER A 175 18.80 10.00 2.96
N LYS A 176 19.58 9.76 4.01
CA LYS A 176 19.27 8.82 5.09
C LYS A 176 18.35 9.44 6.14
N LEU A 177 18.51 10.71 6.46
CA LEU A 177 17.81 11.38 7.56
C LEU A 177 16.47 11.95 7.07
N LYS A 178 15.41 11.14 7.12
CA LYS A 178 14.05 11.53 6.73
C LYS A 178 13.07 11.45 7.89
N ASP A 179 12.06 12.30 7.93
CA ASP A 179 10.95 12.13 8.88
C ASP A 179 10.04 10.95 8.49
N LYS A 180 8.99 10.73 9.28
CA LYS A 180 7.99 9.67 9.07
C LYS A 180 7.25 9.74 7.73
N ASP A 181 7.21 10.92 7.12
CA ASP A 181 6.54 11.16 5.84
C ASP A 181 7.53 11.04 4.66
N GLY A 182 8.78 10.66 4.95
CA GLY A 182 9.84 10.48 3.96
C GLY A 182 10.54 11.78 3.55
N ILE A 183 10.28 12.88 4.26
CA ILE A 183 10.84 14.20 3.97
C ILE A 183 12.24 14.30 4.59
N VAL A 184 13.22 14.76 3.82
CA VAL A 184 14.59 14.96 4.31
C VAL A 184 14.61 15.99 5.43
N VAL A 185 15.40 15.73 6.47
CA VAL A 185 15.57 16.57 7.66
C VAL A 185 15.78 18.04 7.30
N ASP A 186 15.09 18.93 8.03
CA ASP A 186 15.28 20.37 7.89
C ASP A 186 16.57 20.81 8.56
N LYS A 187 17.52 21.21 7.72
CA LYS A 187 18.86 21.61 8.11
C LYS A 187 18.88 22.89 8.96
N SER A 188 17.85 23.74 8.85
CA SER A 188 17.74 24.95 9.68
C SER A 188 17.12 24.68 11.06
N GLY A 189 16.51 23.51 11.22
CA GLY A 189 15.86 23.09 12.46
C GLY A 189 16.81 22.51 13.50
N GLU A 190 16.23 22.11 14.62
CA GLU A 190 16.91 21.36 15.68
C GLU A 190 16.80 19.86 15.40
N ILE A 191 17.94 19.18 15.34
CA ILE A 191 18.02 17.74 15.15
C ILE A 191 18.29 17.10 16.51
N GLY A 192 17.47 16.13 16.92
CA GLY A 192 17.75 15.39 18.14
C GLY A 192 18.93 14.45 17.89
N PHE A 193 19.86 14.36 18.82
CA PHE A 193 21.12 13.67 18.59
C PHE A 193 21.63 13.02 19.86
N ASP A 194 22.18 11.82 19.74
CA ASP A 194 22.90 11.21 20.83
C ASP A 194 23.99 10.25 20.37
N MET A 195 24.87 9.91 21.29
CA MET A 195 26.00 9.03 21.06
C MET A 195 26.24 8.14 22.26
N TYR A 196 26.48 6.87 21.98
CA TYR A 196 26.79 5.84 22.96
C TYR A 196 28.12 5.20 22.59
N ILE A 197 28.99 5.07 23.59
CA ILE A 197 30.13 4.17 23.57
C ILE A 197 29.74 2.97 24.42
N VAL A 198 29.56 1.82 23.77
CA VAL A 198 29.48 0.54 24.46
C VAL A 198 30.90 0.11 24.76
N ASP A 199 31.12 -0.27 26.02
CA ASP A 199 32.43 -0.57 26.61
C ASP A 199 32.43 -2.01 27.13
N SER A 200 33.40 -2.80 26.68
CA SER A 200 33.52 -4.21 27.01
C SER A 200 34.97 -4.65 27.15
N ASP A 201 35.28 -5.37 28.23
CA ASP A 201 36.67 -5.80 28.51
C ASP A 201 36.87 -7.33 28.39
N SER A 202 35.83 -8.09 28.01
CA SER A 202 35.86 -9.56 28.09
C SER A 202 34.85 -10.29 27.19
N ASP A 203 34.98 -11.62 27.14
CA ASP A 203 34.08 -12.55 26.43
C ASP A 203 32.74 -12.82 27.14
N GLN A 204 32.54 -12.26 28.34
CA GLN A 204 31.28 -12.29 29.09
C GLN A 204 30.74 -10.87 29.28
N PRO A 205 30.37 -10.17 28.20
CA PRO A 205 30.10 -8.74 28.28
C PRO A 205 28.82 -8.45 29.07
N GLU A 206 28.97 -7.67 30.14
CA GLU A 206 27.92 -6.77 30.61
C GLU A 206 28.00 -5.50 29.77
N ARG A 207 26.88 -5.08 29.17
CA ARG A 207 26.86 -3.90 28.29
C ARG A 207 26.97 -2.64 29.15
N LYS A 208 28.15 -2.02 29.21
CA LYS A 208 28.38 -0.76 29.92
C LYS A 208 28.39 0.38 28.91
N ARG A 209 27.71 1.49 29.19
CA ARG A 209 27.61 2.61 28.24
C ARG A 209 28.02 3.95 28.85
N ALA A 210 28.84 4.66 28.09
CA ALA A 210 29.01 6.11 28.23
C ALA A 210 28.20 6.82 27.15
N THR A 211 27.53 7.92 27.49
CA THR A 211 26.65 8.68 26.59
C THR A 211 26.97 10.16 26.57
N TRP A 212 26.57 10.83 25.48
CA TRP A 212 26.67 12.29 25.40
C TRP A 212 25.47 12.97 26.09
N ALA A 213 24.26 12.46 25.85
CA ALA A 213 23.04 13.08 26.33
C ALA A 213 22.20 12.18 27.23
N ASN A 214 21.67 11.08 26.71
CA ASN A 214 20.66 10.26 27.36
C ASN A 214 21.28 9.41 28.47
N THR A 215 20.87 9.65 29.71
CA THR A 215 21.29 8.87 30.89
C THR A 215 20.32 7.72 31.23
N GLY A 216 19.31 7.48 30.38
CA GLY A 216 18.33 6.42 30.54
C GLY A 216 17.21 6.73 31.54
N ASN A 217 16.77 7.99 31.63
CA ASN A 217 15.66 8.36 32.53
C ASN A 217 14.31 7.86 32.01
N ILE A 218 14.09 7.94 30.69
CA ILE A 218 12.91 7.38 30.02
C ILE A 218 13.23 5.97 29.50
N ALA A 219 14.10 5.88 28.49
CA ALA A 219 14.57 4.63 27.90
C ALA A 219 15.89 4.86 27.17
N GLU A 220 16.45 3.83 26.54
CA GLU A 220 17.57 3.96 25.63
C GLU A 220 17.14 4.61 24.31
N SER A 221 18.03 5.36 23.65
CA SER A 221 17.74 6.05 22.38
C SER A 221 17.35 5.10 21.23
N TYR A 222 17.63 3.80 21.35
CA TYR A 222 17.11 2.77 20.44
C TYR A 222 15.58 2.65 20.53
N ASP A 223 15.01 2.76 21.74
CA ASP A 223 13.58 2.62 22.01
C ASP A 223 12.86 3.96 22.11
N VAL A 224 13.47 4.98 22.73
CA VAL A 224 12.88 6.33 22.86
C VAL A 224 13.97 7.40 22.80
N MET A 225 13.88 8.31 21.82
CA MET A 225 14.84 9.40 21.65
C MET A 225 14.52 10.69 22.43
N ASP A 226 13.46 10.70 23.25
CA ASP A 226 13.00 11.89 23.99
C ASP A 226 14.05 12.49 24.97
N ASP A 227 15.03 11.72 25.42
CA ASP A 227 16.12 12.18 26.31
C ASP A 227 17.43 12.53 25.56
N CYS A 228 17.42 12.49 24.23
CA CYS A 228 18.58 12.87 23.42
C CYS A 228 18.94 14.36 23.57
N GLY A 229 20.17 14.70 23.18
CA GLY A 229 20.63 16.07 23.07
C GLY A 229 20.16 16.72 21.77
N ILE A 230 20.65 17.93 21.50
CA ILE A 230 20.25 18.70 20.33
C ILE A 230 21.48 19.15 19.55
N ILE A 231 21.49 18.94 18.25
CA ILE A 231 22.43 19.58 17.33
C ILE A 231 21.73 20.58 16.41
N THR A 232 22.45 21.63 16.04
CA THR A 232 22.01 22.64 15.06
C THR A 232 23.10 22.85 14.02
N LEU A 233 22.73 22.97 12.74
CA LEU A 233 23.69 23.20 11.67
C LEU A 233 23.88 24.71 11.45
N THR A 234 25.02 25.24 11.90
CA THR A 234 25.32 26.68 11.84
C THR A 234 25.34 27.16 10.39
N GLY A 235 24.52 28.16 10.07
CA GLY A 235 24.47 28.76 8.73
C GLY A 235 23.74 27.94 7.68
N ALA A 236 22.95 26.94 8.09
CA ALA A 236 22.05 26.23 7.19
C ALA A 236 20.81 27.06 6.86
N ASP A 237 20.49 27.14 5.56
CA ASP A 237 19.21 27.69 5.09
C ASP A 237 18.09 26.65 5.29
N GLY A 238 16.89 27.13 5.60
CA GLY A 238 15.71 26.27 5.75
C GLY A 238 15.24 25.71 4.42
N ASN A 239 14.46 24.64 4.48
CA ASN A 239 13.80 24.11 3.31
C ASN A 239 12.80 25.15 2.76
N VAL A 240 12.86 25.44 1.46
CA VAL A 240 11.84 26.23 0.76
C VAL A 240 10.72 25.28 0.37
N SER A 241 9.58 25.38 1.04
CA SER A 241 8.41 24.54 0.76
C SER A 241 7.70 24.94 -0.53
N VAL A 242 7.05 23.98 -1.17
CA VAL A 242 6.10 24.17 -2.26
C VAL A 242 4.88 24.91 -1.71
N GLU A 243 4.57 26.03 -2.35
CA GLU A 243 3.43 26.91 -2.04
C GLU A 243 2.27 26.71 -3.02
N SER A 244 2.54 26.29 -4.26
CA SER A 244 1.48 26.00 -5.24
C SER A 244 1.91 24.95 -6.26
N ILE A 245 0.91 24.22 -6.75
CA ILE A 245 1.03 23.24 -7.83
C ILE A 245 0.05 23.65 -8.94
N THR A 246 0.47 23.50 -10.19
CA THR A 246 -0.43 23.57 -11.35
C THR A 246 -0.34 22.27 -12.13
N ILE A 247 -1.49 21.73 -12.54
CA ILE A 247 -1.60 20.49 -13.31
C ILE A 247 -2.00 20.83 -14.74
N GLN A 248 -1.36 20.20 -15.72
CA GLN A 248 -1.70 20.33 -17.14
C GLN A 248 -1.77 18.95 -17.81
N PRO A 249 -2.83 18.67 -18.60
CA PRO A 249 -2.87 17.48 -19.45
C PRO A 249 -1.88 17.62 -20.62
N ASP A 250 -1.67 16.53 -21.34
CA ASP A 250 -0.93 16.57 -22.59
C ASP A 250 -1.67 17.38 -23.68
N ASN A 251 -0.94 17.68 -24.77
CA ASN A 251 -1.45 18.51 -25.85
C ASN A 251 -2.60 17.89 -26.65
N LEU A 252 -2.91 16.60 -26.47
CA LEU A 252 -4.02 15.93 -27.14
C LEU A 252 -5.33 16.06 -26.35
N HIS A 253 -5.25 16.37 -25.05
CA HIS A 253 -6.39 16.35 -24.12
C HIS A 253 -6.53 17.66 -23.33
N LEU A 254 -6.35 18.81 -23.99
CA LEU A 254 -6.40 20.13 -23.35
C LEU A 254 -7.75 20.47 -22.69
N ASP A 255 -8.81 19.74 -23.01
CA ASP A 255 -10.13 19.85 -22.42
C ASP A 255 -10.40 18.83 -21.30
N ASN A 256 -9.39 18.05 -20.90
CA ASN A 256 -9.49 16.96 -19.92
C ASN A 256 -10.61 15.96 -20.25
N THR A 257 -10.75 15.60 -21.52
CA THR A 257 -11.72 14.59 -21.94
C THR A 257 -11.05 13.32 -22.48
N ILE A 258 -11.63 12.16 -22.16
CA ILE A 258 -11.31 10.88 -22.79
C ILE A 258 -12.59 10.42 -23.50
N THR A 259 -12.51 10.16 -24.81
CA THR A 259 -13.69 9.80 -25.63
C THR A 259 -13.53 8.51 -26.41
N GLN A 260 -12.30 7.99 -26.49
CA GLN A 260 -11.98 6.72 -27.15
C GLN A 260 -11.70 5.66 -26.10
N ASP A 261 -12.17 4.45 -26.37
CA ASP A 261 -11.93 3.26 -25.55
C ASP A 261 -10.42 3.03 -25.38
N ASN A 262 -9.98 2.78 -24.14
CA ASN A 262 -8.58 2.53 -23.76
C ASN A 262 -7.60 3.71 -23.99
N ASP A 263 -8.10 4.91 -24.24
CA ASP A 263 -7.26 6.11 -24.38
C ASP A 263 -6.80 6.65 -23.00
N THR A 264 -5.73 7.45 -23.00
CA THR A 264 -5.02 7.87 -21.78
C THR A 264 -4.64 9.35 -21.82
N ILE A 265 -4.68 10.03 -20.67
CA ILE A 265 -4.16 11.41 -20.52
C ILE A 265 -2.86 11.38 -19.71
N LYS A 266 -1.81 12.01 -20.22
CA LYS A 266 -0.59 12.28 -19.46
C LYS A 266 -0.68 13.63 -18.77
N PHE A 267 -0.71 13.64 -17.44
CA PHE A 267 -0.61 14.86 -16.65
C PHE A 267 0.84 15.21 -16.31
N THR A 268 1.10 16.51 -16.24
CA THR A 268 2.34 17.10 -15.72
C THR A 268 2.00 18.10 -14.62
N ALA A 269 2.89 18.21 -13.64
CA ALA A 269 2.77 19.16 -12.55
C ALA A 269 3.92 20.18 -12.61
N SER A 270 3.60 21.46 -12.42
CA SER A 270 4.58 22.51 -12.18
C SER A 270 4.42 23.05 -10.76
N VAL A 271 5.52 23.12 -10.02
CA VAL A 271 5.56 23.57 -8.62
C VAL A 271 6.16 24.96 -8.50
N LEU A 272 5.64 25.75 -7.55
CA LEU A 272 6.20 27.03 -7.15
C LEU A 272 6.33 27.10 -5.62
N PRO A 273 7.32 27.86 -5.10
CA PRO A 273 8.26 28.68 -5.86
C PRO A 273 9.32 27.85 -6.61
N VAL A 274 9.96 28.46 -7.61
CA VAL A 274 10.91 27.76 -8.51
C VAL A 274 12.17 27.28 -7.80
N ASP A 275 12.45 27.77 -6.60
CA ASP A 275 13.54 27.39 -5.73
C ASP A 275 13.11 26.46 -4.58
N ALA A 276 11.87 25.94 -4.61
CA ALA A 276 11.44 24.91 -3.66
C ALA A 276 12.45 23.76 -3.59
N THR A 277 12.82 23.37 -2.37
CA THR A 277 13.90 22.41 -2.10
C THR A 277 13.59 21.02 -2.68
N ALA A 278 12.32 20.60 -2.62
CA ALA A 278 11.83 19.38 -3.24
C ALA A 278 10.64 19.68 -4.16
N LYS A 279 10.75 19.28 -5.44
CA LYS A 279 9.80 19.64 -6.50
C LYS A 279 8.96 18.48 -7.03
N THR A 280 9.05 17.33 -6.38
CA THR A 280 8.36 16.11 -6.77
C THR A 280 6.92 16.13 -6.26
N VAL A 281 6.01 15.53 -7.03
CA VAL A 281 4.62 15.32 -6.63
C VAL A 281 4.28 13.83 -6.64
N SER A 282 3.34 13.43 -5.78
CA SER A 282 2.65 12.15 -5.86
C SER A 282 1.29 12.33 -6.56
N TRP A 283 0.87 11.31 -7.32
CA TRP A 283 -0.38 11.31 -8.08
C TRP A 283 -1.40 10.37 -7.48
N SER A 284 -2.67 10.79 -7.47
CA SER A 284 -3.81 9.93 -7.15
C SER A 284 -5.03 10.29 -8.00
N VAL A 285 -6.02 9.42 -8.02
CA VAL A 285 -7.29 9.62 -8.70
C VAL A 285 -8.44 9.27 -7.76
N VAL A 286 -9.44 10.14 -7.72
CA VAL A 286 -10.70 9.93 -7.01
C VAL A 286 -11.77 9.63 -8.04
N ASN A 287 -12.37 8.44 -7.94
CA ASN A 287 -13.46 8.02 -8.82
C ASN A 287 -14.75 8.75 -8.42
N GLY A 288 -15.38 9.43 -9.38
CA GLY A 288 -16.68 10.07 -9.22
C GLY A 288 -17.79 9.20 -9.82
N THR A 289 -18.39 9.67 -10.91
CA THR A 289 -19.38 8.87 -11.67
C THR A 289 -18.77 7.89 -12.67
N GLY A 290 -17.44 7.92 -12.82
CA GLY A 290 -16.68 6.97 -13.63
C GLY A 290 -15.46 6.48 -12.86
N SER A 291 -14.62 5.69 -13.53
CA SER A 291 -13.42 5.12 -12.93
C SER A 291 -12.21 5.24 -13.84
N ALA A 292 -11.04 5.38 -13.23
CA ALA A 292 -9.75 5.43 -13.90
C ALA A 292 -8.62 4.98 -12.96
N HIS A 293 -7.45 4.71 -13.53
CA HIS A 293 -6.21 4.47 -12.80
C HIS A 293 -5.17 5.52 -13.19
N ILE A 294 -4.40 6.02 -12.22
CA ILE A 294 -3.25 6.89 -12.47
C ILE A 294 -1.98 6.27 -11.89
N ASN A 295 -0.89 6.30 -12.65
CA ASN A 295 0.40 5.79 -12.18
C ASN A 295 1.28 6.92 -11.59
N ALA A 296 2.42 6.54 -10.98
CA ALA A 296 3.37 7.47 -10.37
C ALA A 296 3.98 8.48 -11.37
N LEU A 297 3.88 8.23 -12.67
CA LEU A 297 4.30 9.16 -13.70
C LEU A 297 3.19 10.14 -14.09
N GLY A 298 1.98 10.04 -13.55
CA GLY A 298 0.84 10.90 -13.91
C GLY A 298 0.13 10.49 -15.21
N LEU A 299 0.27 9.23 -15.66
CA LEU A 299 -0.51 8.71 -16.79
C LEU A 299 -1.85 8.17 -16.27
N LEU A 300 -2.94 8.84 -16.65
CA LEU A 300 -4.31 8.45 -16.34
C LEU A 300 -4.85 7.52 -17.44
N THR A 301 -5.36 6.36 -17.07
CA THR A 301 -6.00 5.38 -17.96
C THR A 301 -7.48 5.26 -17.60
N ALA A 302 -8.37 5.50 -18.57
CA ALA A 302 -9.81 5.39 -18.38
C ALA A 302 -10.25 3.93 -18.18
N VAL A 303 -11.31 3.72 -17.39
CA VAL A 303 -11.90 2.40 -17.14
C VAL A 303 -13.42 2.44 -17.39
N SER A 304 -14.15 3.37 -16.78
CA SER A 304 -15.60 3.55 -17.04
C SER A 304 -15.97 5.01 -17.31
N ASN A 305 -17.03 5.17 -18.12
CA ASN A 305 -17.60 6.47 -18.44
C ASN A 305 -18.04 7.20 -17.17
N GLY A 306 -17.89 8.52 -17.15
CA GLY A 306 -18.27 9.37 -16.03
C GLY A 306 -17.22 10.43 -15.76
N THR A 307 -17.05 10.77 -14.49
CA THR A 307 -16.10 11.80 -14.04
C THR A 307 -15.13 11.23 -13.02
N VAL A 308 -13.87 11.65 -13.09
CA VAL A 308 -12.84 11.35 -12.09
C VAL A 308 -12.07 12.64 -11.78
N THR A 309 -11.52 12.74 -10.57
CA THR A 309 -10.68 13.87 -10.17
C THR A 309 -9.23 13.41 -10.00
N VAL A 310 -8.32 13.97 -10.78
CA VAL A 310 -6.88 13.74 -10.66
C VAL A 310 -6.29 14.70 -9.64
N VAL A 311 -5.44 14.21 -8.74
CA VAL A 311 -4.81 14.99 -7.69
C VAL A 311 -3.29 14.85 -7.76
N ALA A 312 -2.57 15.97 -7.69
CA ALA A 312 -1.13 16.01 -7.45
C ALA A 312 -0.87 16.61 -6.07
N THR A 313 -0.04 15.94 -5.27
CA THR A 313 0.31 16.35 -3.90
C THR A 313 1.82 16.58 -3.80
N ALA A 314 2.24 17.70 -3.22
CA ALA A 314 3.65 17.99 -2.97
C ALA A 314 4.26 16.93 -2.04
N ALA A 315 5.45 16.46 -2.38
CA ALA A 315 6.16 15.44 -1.61
C ALA A 315 7.25 16.04 -0.69
N ASP A 316 7.13 17.31 -0.33
CA ASP A 316 8.07 18.07 0.51
C ASP A 316 7.55 18.29 1.95
N GLY A 317 6.43 17.66 2.29
CA GLY A 317 5.77 17.79 3.59
C GLY A 317 4.87 19.02 3.72
N SER A 318 4.77 19.88 2.70
CA SER A 318 3.81 21.00 2.73
C SER A 318 2.36 20.51 2.56
N PHE A 319 2.19 19.30 2.01
CA PHE A 319 0.90 18.71 1.62
C PHE A 319 0.07 19.62 0.71
N THR A 320 0.71 20.57 0.02
CA THR A 320 0.05 21.40 -0.98
C THR A 320 -0.45 20.51 -2.11
N THR A 321 -1.68 20.73 -2.54
CA THR A 321 -2.32 19.93 -3.60
C THR A 321 -2.79 20.81 -4.75
N ALA A 322 -2.90 20.19 -5.92
CA ALA A 322 -3.71 20.67 -7.02
C ALA A 322 -4.59 19.52 -7.51
N SER A 323 -5.75 19.85 -8.07
CA SER A 323 -6.63 18.86 -8.66
C SER A 323 -7.27 19.35 -9.96
N THR A 324 -7.71 18.41 -10.79
CA THR A 324 -8.48 18.69 -11.99
C THR A 324 -9.44 17.55 -12.29
N ASP A 325 -10.62 17.89 -12.81
CA ASP A 325 -11.63 16.92 -13.19
C ASP A 325 -11.42 16.47 -14.64
N VAL A 326 -11.67 15.18 -14.88
CA VAL A 326 -11.59 14.54 -16.20
C VAL A 326 -12.95 13.93 -16.52
N THR A 327 -13.44 14.20 -17.73
CA THR A 327 -14.68 13.60 -18.25
C THR A 327 -14.35 12.41 -19.16
N ILE A 328 -14.86 11.24 -18.82
CA ILE A 328 -14.62 9.98 -19.52
C ILE A 328 -15.90 9.54 -20.23
N SER A 329 -15.79 9.21 -21.51
CA SER A 329 -16.86 8.69 -22.34
C SER A 329 -16.31 7.69 -23.37
N GLY A 330 -17.20 6.96 -24.04
CA GLY A 330 -16.83 6.04 -25.11
C GLY A 330 -16.08 4.77 -24.68
N GLN A 331 -15.97 4.51 -23.37
CA GLN A 331 -15.36 3.29 -22.85
C GLN A 331 -16.28 2.09 -23.07
N ILE A 332 -15.71 0.99 -23.53
CA ILE A 332 -16.37 -0.31 -23.65
C ILE A 332 -16.13 -1.03 -22.33
N THR A 333 -17.08 -0.90 -21.41
CA THR A 333 -16.94 -1.47 -20.08
C THR A 333 -17.00 -2.99 -20.09
N ASN A 334 -15.84 -3.61 -19.84
CA ASN A 334 -15.73 -5.04 -19.64
C ASN A 334 -16.13 -5.40 -18.20
N LYS A 335 -17.15 -6.26 -18.06
CA LYS A 335 -17.65 -6.72 -16.75
C LYS A 335 -16.54 -7.33 -15.88
N THR A 336 -15.57 -8.02 -16.49
CA THR A 336 -14.47 -8.65 -15.72
C THR A 336 -13.48 -7.63 -15.16
N GLU A 337 -13.35 -6.46 -15.79
CA GLU A 337 -12.41 -5.42 -15.38
C GLU A 337 -13.02 -4.49 -14.32
N LEU A 338 -14.33 -4.25 -14.42
CA LEU A 338 -15.05 -3.43 -13.43
C LEU A 338 -15.40 -4.18 -12.16
N SER A 339 -15.45 -5.51 -12.21
CA SER A 339 -15.93 -6.24 -11.05
C SER A 339 -14.87 -6.27 -9.95
N VAL A 340 -15.32 -5.99 -8.73
CA VAL A 340 -14.53 -6.17 -7.51
C VAL A 340 -14.24 -7.65 -7.26
N LEU A 341 -15.15 -8.54 -7.68
CA LEU A 341 -14.94 -9.99 -7.66
C LEU A 341 -14.22 -10.42 -8.95
N LEU A 342 -13.16 -11.18 -8.81
CA LEU A 342 -12.31 -11.62 -9.92
C LEU A 342 -12.72 -13.01 -10.41
N GLY A 343 -12.50 -13.29 -11.69
CA GLY A 343 -12.61 -14.64 -12.26
C GLY A 343 -14.00 -15.30 -12.21
N GLY A 344 -15.07 -14.50 -12.12
CA GLY A 344 -16.44 -15.01 -11.96
C GLY A 344 -17.13 -15.54 -13.22
N THR A 345 -16.48 -15.57 -14.39
CA THR A 345 -17.06 -16.06 -15.67
C THR A 345 -16.86 -17.55 -15.92
N PHE A 346 -15.99 -18.20 -15.13
CA PHE A 346 -15.74 -19.63 -15.18
C PHE A 346 -15.62 -20.25 -16.59
N ASP A 347 -15.04 -19.55 -17.57
CA ASP A 347 -15.11 -19.94 -18.99
C ASP A 347 -14.30 -21.21 -19.35
N THR A 348 -13.44 -21.69 -18.45
CA THR A 348 -12.51 -22.80 -18.70
C THR A 348 -12.82 -24.00 -17.82
N ASP A 349 -13.26 -25.09 -18.44
CA ASP A 349 -13.54 -26.36 -17.75
C ASP A 349 -12.33 -26.88 -16.97
N GLY A 350 -12.59 -27.51 -15.83
CA GLY A 350 -11.58 -28.10 -14.97
C GLY A 350 -11.73 -27.75 -13.49
N PRO A 351 -10.68 -27.88 -12.68
CA PRO A 351 -10.74 -27.51 -11.27
C PRO A 351 -10.93 -25.99 -11.12
N ILE A 352 -11.72 -25.60 -10.12
CA ILE A 352 -11.79 -24.21 -9.68
C ILE A 352 -10.40 -23.80 -9.17
N THR A 353 -9.81 -22.78 -9.78
CA THR A 353 -8.48 -22.24 -9.48
C THR A 353 -8.51 -20.72 -9.50
N GLY A 354 -7.46 -20.06 -9.01
CA GLY A 354 -7.35 -18.60 -9.01
C GLY A 354 -7.96 -17.96 -7.75
N ALA A 355 -8.69 -16.85 -7.93
CA ALA A 355 -9.25 -16.06 -6.83
C ALA A 355 -10.38 -16.76 -6.04
N TRP A 356 -10.94 -17.83 -6.62
CA TRP A 356 -11.98 -18.64 -6.00
C TRP A 356 -11.40 -19.85 -5.28
N GLY A 357 -11.80 -20.04 -4.03
CA GLY A 357 -11.44 -21.15 -3.17
C GLY A 357 -12.63 -22.04 -2.82
N LYS A 358 -12.30 -23.24 -2.31
CA LYS A 358 -13.26 -24.17 -1.71
C LYS A 358 -13.31 -23.91 -0.20
N GLY A 359 -14.49 -23.59 0.34
CA GLY A 359 -14.75 -23.52 1.79
C GLY A 359 -15.65 -24.67 2.25
N GLY A 360 -15.58 -25.06 3.52
CA GLY A 360 -16.35 -26.20 4.06
C GLY A 360 -15.78 -27.59 3.70
N GLY A 361 -16.13 -28.62 4.48
CA GLY A 361 -15.55 -29.96 4.38
C GLY A 361 -16.22 -30.89 3.35
N VAL A 362 -15.39 -31.51 2.50
CA VAL A 362 -15.65 -32.67 1.61
C VAL A 362 -16.68 -32.46 0.48
N GLY A 363 -16.20 -32.03 -0.70
CA GLY A 363 -16.91 -32.15 -1.97
C GLY A 363 -16.43 -31.13 -3.00
N SER A 364 -16.05 -31.56 -4.20
CA SER A 364 -15.45 -30.69 -5.23
C SER A 364 -16.49 -30.25 -6.24
N GLY A 365 -16.67 -28.95 -6.40
CA GLY A 365 -17.24 -28.39 -7.63
C GLY A 365 -16.17 -28.35 -8.70
N SER A 366 -16.59 -28.50 -9.95
CA SER A 366 -15.71 -28.31 -11.11
C SER A 366 -16.37 -27.37 -12.08
N ILE A 367 -15.57 -26.71 -12.89
CA ILE A 367 -16.09 -25.95 -14.01
C ILE A 367 -16.41 -26.97 -15.10
N ILE A 368 -17.69 -27.05 -15.46
CA ILE A 368 -18.20 -27.92 -16.53
C ILE A 368 -19.05 -27.07 -17.45
N GLN A 369 -18.77 -27.11 -18.76
CA GLN A 369 -19.45 -26.31 -19.77
C GLN A 369 -19.38 -24.80 -19.49
N GLY A 370 -18.30 -24.34 -18.86
CA GLY A 370 -18.07 -22.93 -18.56
C GLY A 370 -18.86 -22.38 -17.37
N ALA A 371 -19.29 -23.24 -16.43
CA ALA A 371 -19.97 -22.82 -15.21
C ALA A 371 -19.53 -23.67 -14.02
N VAL A 372 -19.54 -23.10 -12.81
CA VAL A 372 -19.30 -23.87 -11.59
C VAL A 372 -20.45 -24.83 -11.39
N TYR A 373 -20.15 -26.12 -11.47
CA TYR A 373 -21.08 -27.19 -11.18
C TYR A 373 -20.87 -27.68 -9.74
N ALA A 374 -21.92 -27.55 -8.92
CA ALA A 374 -21.93 -28.01 -7.54
C ALA A 374 -22.88 -29.19 -7.34
N GLU A 375 -22.28 -30.37 -7.13
CA GLU A 375 -22.95 -31.65 -6.90
C GLU A 375 -23.75 -31.70 -5.61
N VAL A 376 -24.77 -32.56 -5.58
CA VAL A 376 -25.50 -32.95 -4.36
C VAL A 376 -24.54 -33.58 -3.34
N GLY A 377 -24.32 -32.89 -2.22
CA GLY A 377 -23.55 -33.42 -1.10
C GLY A 377 -24.39 -34.41 -0.26
N THR A 378 -23.89 -35.62 -0.04
CA THR A 378 -24.52 -36.58 0.89
C THR A 378 -24.10 -36.28 2.34
N GLY A 379 -24.90 -35.47 3.05
CA GLY A 379 -24.81 -35.25 4.50
C GLY A 379 -24.04 -33.99 4.93
N GLY A 380 -24.73 -33.06 5.60
CA GLY A 380 -24.17 -31.82 6.17
C GLY A 380 -25.23 -30.72 6.35
N ASN A 381 -24.87 -29.58 6.94
CA ASN A 381 -25.66 -28.33 6.90
C ASN A 381 -25.30 -27.51 5.64
N GLN A 382 -26.00 -26.40 5.38
CA GLN A 382 -25.86 -25.60 4.15
C GLN A 382 -24.43 -25.04 3.93
N SER A 383 -23.69 -24.80 5.00
CA SER A 383 -22.29 -24.33 4.96
C SER A 383 -21.26 -25.44 4.76
N ALA A 384 -21.67 -26.72 4.67
CA ALA A 384 -20.76 -27.83 4.44
C ALA A 384 -20.03 -27.73 3.08
N TYR A 385 -20.63 -27.04 2.11
CA TYR A 385 -20.07 -26.83 0.79
C TYR A 385 -20.13 -25.36 0.42
N GLN A 386 -18.97 -24.74 0.18
CA GLN A 386 -18.90 -23.33 -0.14
C GLN A 386 -18.00 -23.04 -1.35
N LEU A 387 -18.45 -22.12 -2.19
CA LEU A 387 -17.62 -21.43 -3.17
C LEU A 387 -17.29 -20.05 -2.58
N THR A 388 -16.02 -19.76 -2.37
CA THR A 388 -15.59 -18.53 -1.68
C THR A 388 -14.62 -17.71 -2.52
N GLN A 389 -14.71 -16.39 -2.41
CA GLN A 389 -13.66 -15.48 -2.84
C GLN A 389 -13.25 -14.61 -1.66
N ASN A 390 -11.95 -14.50 -1.41
CA ASN A 390 -11.38 -13.78 -0.29
C ASN A 390 -10.50 -12.63 -0.77
N GLY A 391 -10.34 -11.61 0.07
CA GLY A 391 -9.29 -10.60 -0.11
C GLY A 391 -9.56 -9.58 -1.23
N PHE A 392 -10.80 -9.47 -1.71
CA PHE A 392 -11.22 -8.33 -2.52
C PHE A 392 -11.39 -7.08 -1.64
N VAL A 393 -11.40 -5.90 -2.25
CA VAL A 393 -11.49 -4.62 -1.53
C VAL A 393 -12.76 -3.90 -1.95
N VAL A 394 -13.57 -3.53 -0.96
CA VAL A 394 -14.76 -2.68 -1.12
C VAL A 394 -14.59 -1.40 -0.31
N GLN A 395 -15.16 -0.32 -0.81
CA GLN A 395 -15.19 0.96 -0.12
C GLN A 395 -16.35 1.03 0.89
N PRO A 396 -16.12 1.53 2.12
CA PRO A 396 -17.18 1.76 3.10
C PRO A 396 -18.24 2.73 2.55
N ASP A 397 -19.49 2.48 2.91
CA ASP A 397 -20.64 3.36 2.60
C ASP A 397 -20.89 3.64 1.10
N VAL A 398 -20.26 2.88 0.21
CA VAL A 398 -20.51 2.91 -1.23
C VAL A 398 -21.56 1.86 -1.60
N PRO A 399 -22.57 2.19 -2.43
CA PRO A 399 -23.55 1.23 -2.91
C PRO A 399 -22.97 0.35 -4.03
N TYR A 400 -23.24 -0.95 -3.95
CA TYR A 400 -22.83 -1.97 -4.90
C TYR A 400 -24.02 -2.80 -5.38
N ILE A 401 -23.84 -3.43 -6.54
CA ILE A 401 -24.75 -4.39 -7.15
C ILE A 401 -24.01 -5.72 -7.33
N LEU A 402 -24.48 -6.75 -6.63
CA LEU A 402 -24.10 -8.15 -6.85
C LEU A 402 -24.95 -8.73 -7.98
N THR A 403 -24.33 -9.43 -8.91
CA THR A 403 -25.00 -10.14 -10.01
C THR A 403 -24.38 -11.51 -10.20
N PHE A 404 -25.19 -12.53 -10.44
CA PHE A 404 -24.72 -13.85 -10.86
C PHE A 404 -25.80 -14.59 -11.65
N ASP A 405 -25.39 -15.51 -12.50
CA ASP A 405 -26.29 -16.45 -13.18
C ASP A 405 -26.33 -17.77 -12.41
N ALA A 406 -27.52 -18.34 -12.27
CA ALA A 406 -27.67 -19.68 -11.70
C ALA A 406 -28.81 -20.48 -12.34
N TRP A 407 -28.63 -21.81 -12.41
CA TRP A 407 -29.67 -22.78 -12.80
C TRP A 407 -29.40 -24.17 -12.23
N THR A 408 -30.42 -25.01 -12.19
CA THR A 408 -30.32 -26.43 -11.82
C THR A 408 -30.41 -27.33 -13.05
N ASP A 409 -30.04 -28.61 -12.88
CA ASP A 409 -30.24 -29.65 -13.90
C ASP A 409 -31.66 -30.25 -13.89
N GLN A 410 -32.50 -29.89 -12.90
CA GLN A 410 -33.84 -30.45 -12.70
C GLN A 410 -34.87 -29.36 -12.38
N GLU A 411 -36.10 -29.53 -12.88
CA GLU A 411 -37.20 -28.57 -12.72
C GLU A 411 -37.73 -28.50 -11.28
N VAL A 412 -37.72 -29.62 -10.54
CA VAL A 412 -38.30 -29.73 -9.18
C VAL A 412 -37.56 -30.79 -8.35
N PRO A 413 -37.35 -30.56 -7.03
CA PRO A 413 -37.57 -29.31 -6.31
C PRO A 413 -36.49 -28.26 -6.64
N ALA A 414 -36.91 -27.00 -6.67
CA ALA A 414 -35.99 -25.86 -6.77
C ALA A 414 -34.96 -25.91 -5.63
N ARG A 415 -33.73 -25.49 -5.93
CA ARG A 415 -32.63 -25.41 -4.96
C ARG A 415 -32.56 -24.01 -4.39
N VAL A 416 -32.38 -23.89 -3.08
CA VAL A 416 -32.05 -22.59 -2.49
C VAL A 416 -30.53 -22.41 -2.56
N VAL A 417 -30.09 -21.38 -3.29
CA VAL A 417 -28.70 -20.93 -3.25
C VAL A 417 -28.62 -19.78 -2.27
N VAL A 418 -27.78 -19.95 -1.24
CA VAL A 418 -27.50 -18.86 -0.31
C VAL A 418 -26.22 -18.19 -0.72
N CYS A 419 -26.24 -16.87 -0.81
CA CYS A 419 -25.02 -16.09 -0.96
C CYS A 419 -24.94 -14.99 0.09
N ASP A 420 -23.73 -14.70 0.56
CA ASP A 420 -23.49 -13.68 1.58
C ASP A 420 -22.08 -13.07 1.51
N PHE A 421 -21.95 -11.96 2.22
CA PHE A 421 -20.68 -11.30 2.52
C PHE A 421 -20.40 -11.40 4.02
N GLU A 422 -19.36 -12.13 4.41
CA GLU A 422 -18.99 -12.42 5.81
C GLU A 422 -17.58 -11.93 6.17
N ASP A 423 -17.38 -11.59 7.44
CA ASP A 423 -16.10 -11.12 7.98
C ASP A 423 -15.49 -12.14 8.97
N PRO A 424 -14.59 -13.04 8.52
CA PRO A 424 -14.00 -14.07 9.38
C PRO A 424 -13.15 -13.50 10.53
N ASN A 425 -12.61 -12.29 10.40
CA ASN A 425 -11.82 -11.66 11.47
C ASN A 425 -12.70 -11.12 12.61
N ASN A 426 -13.98 -10.89 12.34
CA ASN A 426 -14.91 -10.30 13.30
C ASN A 426 -16.12 -11.20 13.57
N GLY A 427 -15.88 -12.52 13.69
CA GLY A 427 -16.91 -13.46 14.10
C GLY A 427 -17.91 -13.85 13.01
N TRP A 428 -17.52 -13.74 11.73
CA TRP A 428 -18.36 -14.06 10.56
C TRP A 428 -19.63 -13.19 10.46
N GLU A 429 -19.56 -11.98 11.01
CA GLU A 429 -20.63 -11.00 10.89
C GLU A 429 -20.86 -10.61 9.42
N ARG A 430 -22.13 -10.44 9.03
CA ARG A 430 -22.48 -9.87 7.72
C ARG A 430 -22.27 -8.37 7.76
N TYR A 431 -21.33 -7.88 6.96
CA TYR A 431 -20.86 -6.50 7.02
C TYR A 431 -21.56 -5.55 6.02
N GLY A 432 -22.45 -6.07 5.16
CA GLY A 432 -23.28 -5.27 4.26
C GLY A 432 -24.73 -5.08 4.73
N ASP A 433 -25.31 -3.96 4.36
CA ASP A 433 -26.74 -3.65 4.40
C ASP A 433 -27.37 -3.88 3.04
N SER A 434 -28.51 -4.57 3.00
CA SER A 434 -29.25 -4.84 1.78
C SER A 434 -30.76 -4.78 2.03
N PRO A 435 -31.54 -4.03 1.24
CA PRO A 435 -33.00 -3.97 1.40
C PRO A 435 -33.69 -5.28 1.01
N ASP A 436 -33.08 -6.06 0.10
CA ASP A 436 -33.59 -7.33 -0.39
C ASP A 436 -32.95 -8.56 0.28
N GLY A 437 -32.00 -8.34 1.19
CA GLY A 437 -31.35 -9.39 1.96
C GLY A 437 -32.06 -9.75 3.27
N LEU A 438 -31.74 -10.92 3.80
CA LEU A 438 -32.31 -11.46 5.02
C LEU A 438 -31.99 -10.56 6.21
N SER A 439 -33.04 -10.18 6.95
CA SER A 439 -32.94 -9.25 8.08
C SER A 439 -32.26 -7.91 7.73
N GLY A 440 -32.31 -7.50 6.46
CA GLY A 440 -31.68 -6.28 5.98
C GLY A 440 -30.16 -6.37 5.80
N LYS A 441 -29.59 -7.58 5.83
CA LYS A 441 -28.14 -7.83 5.76
C LYS A 441 -27.74 -8.37 4.39
N SER A 442 -26.44 -8.36 4.10
CA SER A 442 -25.83 -8.95 2.91
C SER A 442 -25.86 -10.48 2.91
N GLU A 443 -27.05 -11.06 2.95
CA GLU A 443 -27.34 -12.49 2.87
C GLU A 443 -28.64 -12.69 2.08
N TRP A 444 -28.63 -13.54 1.05
CA TRP A 444 -29.77 -13.76 0.17
C TRP A 444 -30.03 -15.24 -0.05
N ASN A 445 -31.31 -15.61 -0.12
CA ASN A 445 -31.77 -16.98 -0.37
C ASN A 445 -32.52 -17.03 -1.71
N ASP A 446 -31.81 -17.45 -2.76
CA ASP A 446 -32.35 -17.45 -4.11
C ASP A 446 -32.91 -18.82 -4.49
N ASN A 447 -34.18 -18.83 -4.91
CA ASN A 447 -34.80 -20.02 -5.46
C ASN A 447 -34.32 -20.22 -6.90
N VAL A 448 -33.50 -21.24 -7.11
CA VAL A 448 -32.91 -21.59 -8.40
C VAL A 448 -33.67 -22.75 -9.05
N THR A 449 -34.01 -22.56 -10.31
CA THR A 449 -34.76 -23.50 -11.16
C THR A 449 -33.91 -23.97 -12.34
N ASN A 450 -34.42 -24.85 -13.19
CA ASN A 450 -33.73 -25.30 -14.40
C ASN A 450 -33.61 -24.24 -15.51
N GLU A 451 -34.23 -23.07 -15.32
CA GLU A 451 -34.02 -21.90 -16.18
C GLU A 451 -32.82 -21.09 -15.69
N GLN A 452 -31.85 -20.85 -16.58
CA GLN A 452 -30.76 -19.90 -16.34
C GLN A 452 -31.33 -18.49 -16.18
N LYS A 453 -31.10 -17.93 -14.99
CA LYS A 453 -31.54 -16.59 -14.60
C LYS A 453 -30.38 -15.83 -13.99
N THR A 454 -30.35 -14.53 -14.27
CA THR A 454 -29.49 -13.58 -13.57
C THR A 454 -30.20 -13.10 -12.31
N TYR A 455 -29.54 -13.26 -11.18
CA TYR A 455 -29.92 -12.75 -9.88
C TYR A 455 -29.18 -11.44 -9.62
N ILE A 456 -29.85 -10.47 -9.02
CA ILE A 456 -29.33 -9.11 -8.83
C ILE A 456 -29.70 -8.66 -7.41
N HIS A 457 -28.70 -8.27 -6.64
CA HIS A 457 -28.88 -7.80 -5.28
C HIS A 457 -28.18 -6.46 -5.06
N SER A 458 -28.80 -5.61 -4.25
CA SER A 458 -28.21 -4.34 -3.83
C SER A 458 -27.56 -4.48 -2.46
N VAL A 459 -26.36 -3.93 -2.29
CA VAL A 459 -25.65 -3.98 -1.00
C VAL A 459 -24.82 -2.72 -0.78
N THR A 460 -24.85 -2.18 0.44
CA THR A 460 -23.97 -1.09 0.88
C THR A 460 -23.17 -1.56 2.09
N PHE A 461 -21.84 -1.45 2.05
CA PHE A 461 -20.97 -1.96 3.11
C PHE A 461 -20.77 -0.92 4.23
N THR A 462 -21.79 -0.76 5.06
CA THR A 462 -21.83 0.23 6.17
C THR A 462 -21.16 -0.25 7.46
N ARG A 463 -20.73 -1.52 7.52
CA ARG A 463 -20.18 -2.14 8.75
C ARG A 463 -18.74 -2.62 8.60
N ILE A 464 -18.03 -2.10 7.61
CA ILE A 464 -16.59 -2.37 7.44
C ILE A 464 -15.83 -1.80 8.65
N LYS A 465 -14.97 -2.63 9.22
CA LYS A 465 -14.03 -2.28 10.29
C LYS A 465 -12.60 -2.28 9.73
N PRO A 466 -11.63 -1.59 10.35
CA PRO A 466 -10.23 -1.66 9.92
C PRO A 466 -9.64 -3.08 9.89
N THR A 467 -10.22 -4.01 10.67
CA THR A 467 -9.82 -5.42 10.75
C THR A 467 -10.63 -6.33 9.82
N THR A 468 -11.60 -5.80 9.07
CA THR A 468 -12.50 -6.62 8.24
C THR A 468 -11.72 -7.39 7.19
N ALA A 469 -11.91 -8.71 7.18
CA ALA A 469 -11.49 -9.55 6.07
C ALA A 469 -12.68 -9.74 5.14
N ASN A 470 -12.59 -9.23 3.90
CA ASN A 470 -13.70 -9.36 2.95
C ASN A 470 -13.76 -10.79 2.39
N THR A 471 -14.85 -11.48 2.68
CA THR A 471 -15.18 -12.79 2.10
C THR A 471 -16.57 -12.75 1.48
N PHE A 472 -16.69 -13.31 0.27
CA PHE A 472 -17.96 -13.56 -0.42
C PHE A 472 -18.14 -15.07 -0.56
N ILE A 473 -19.34 -15.57 -0.28
CA ILE A 473 -19.61 -17.00 -0.18
C ILE A 473 -20.89 -17.34 -0.92
N PHE A 474 -20.87 -18.42 -1.69
CA PHE A 474 -22.07 -19.21 -1.96
C PHE A 474 -22.08 -20.42 -1.04
N GLN A 475 -23.14 -20.59 -0.26
CA GLN A 475 -23.38 -21.79 0.55
C GLN A 475 -24.28 -22.75 -0.23
N LEU A 476 -23.74 -23.93 -0.51
CA LEU A 476 -24.26 -24.86 -1.51
C LEU A 476 -24.48 -26.27 -0.94
N GLY A 477 -24.31 -26.49 0.36
CA GLY A 477 -24.48 -27.80 0.99
C GLY A 477 -25.94 -28.22 1.16
N ASN A 478 -26.17 -29.54 1.32
CA ASN A 478 -27.45 -30.14 1.76
C ASN A 478 -28.69 -29.87 0.88
N GLU A 479 -28.53 -29.96 -0.44
CA GLU A 479 -29.61 -29.73 -1.41
C GLU A 479 -29.84 -30.95 -2.31
N ALA A 480 -31.07 -31.12 -2.83
CA ALA A 480 -31.47 -32.32 -3.57
C ALA A 480 -31.07 -32.32 -5.05
N THR A 481 -30.70 -31.17 -5.61
CA THR A 481 -30.46 -30.96 -7.04
C THR A 481 -29.11 -30.27 -7.28
N ASN A 482 -28.47 -30.56 -8.41
CA ASN A 482 -27.20 -29.91 -8.75
C ASN A 482 -27.45 -28.47 -9.20
N VAL A 483 -26.48 -27.58 -8.99
CA VAL A 483 -26.58 -26.18 -9.41
C VAL A 483 -25.36 -25.78 -10.22
N TYR A 484 -25.61 -24.92 -11.20
CA TYR A 484 -24.62 -24.24 -12.00
C TYR A 484 -24.61 -22.77 -11.61
N ILE A 485 -23.43 -22.20 -11.44
CA ILE A 485 -23.22 -20.79 -11.12
C ILE A 485 -22.22 -20.21 -12.13
N ASP A 486 -22.57 -19.06 -12.70
CA ASP A 486 -21.75 -18.35 -13.66
C ASP A 486 -21.90 -16.82 -13.53
N ASN A 487 -21.06 -16.04 -14.20
CA ASN A 487 -21.13 -14.59 -14.32
C ASN A 487 -21.27 -13.85 -12.98
N VAL A 488 -20.46 -14.27 -12.01
CA VAL A 488 -20.48 -13.72 -10.64
C VAL A 488 -19.67 -12.42 -10.58
N PHE A 489 -20.37 -11.31 -10.37
CA PHE A 489 -19.77 -9.99 -10.35
C PHE A 489 -20.34 -9.14 -9.22
N LEU A 490 -19.47 -8.31 -8.64
CA LEU A 490 -19.83 -7.19 -7.77
C LEU A 490 -19.35 -5.89 -8.42
N PHE A 491 -20.25 -4.94 -8.63
CA PHE A 491 -19.96 -3.62 -9.21
C PHE A 491 -20.36 -2.52 -8.25
N THR A 492 -19.74 -1.33 -8.34
CA THR A 492 -20.41 -0.14 -7.79
C THR A 492 -21.75 0.05 -8.50
N GLU A 493 -22.75 0.63 -7.84
CA GLU A 493 -24.04 0.91 -8.46
C GLU A 493 -23.89 1.79 -9.72
N THR A 494 -22.96 2.74 -9.67
CA THR A 494 -22.57 3.58 -10.79
C THR A 494 -22.06 2.76 -11.98
N ASP A 495 -21.10 1.85 -11.76
CA ASP A 495 -20.54 1.02 -12.82
C ASP A 495 -21.59 0.06 -13.39
N TYR A 496 -22.45 -0.50 -12.54
CA TYR A 496 -23.58 -1.32 -13.00
C TYR A 496 -24.52 -0.52 -13.91
N ASN A 497 -24.89 0.70 -13.51
CA ASN A 497 -25.72 1.61 -14.30
C ASN A 497 -25.05 1.99 -15.63
N ASN A 498 -23.73 2.17 -15.64
CA ASN A 498 -22.96 2.41 -16.85
C ASN A 498 -22.96 1.18 -17.78
N ILE A 499 -22.80 -0.03 -17.24
CA ILE A 499 -22.88 -1.28 -18.01
C ILE A 499 -24.26 -1.39 -18.66
N ILE A 500 -25.36 -1.23 -17.92
CA ILE A 500 -26.71 -1.39 -18.49
C ILE A 500 -27.09 -0.25 -19.43
N SER A 501 -26.54 0.95 -19.25
CA SER A 501 -26.72 2.10 -20.15
C SER A 501 -25.90 1.95 -21.44
N GLY A 502 -24.68 1.41 -21.34
CA GLY A 502 -23.88 0.95 -22.48
C GLY A 502 -24.57 -0.19 -23.24
N VAL A 503 -25.16 -1.16 -22.53
CA VAL A 503 -26.02 -2.19 -23.13
C VAL A 503 -27.27 -1.57 -23.75
N SER A 504 -27.80 -0.46 -23.22
CA SER A 504 -28.97 0.21 -23.80
C SER A 504 -28.65 1.00 -25.08
N THR A 505 -27.44 1.53 -25.22
CA THR A 505 -26.94 2.05 -26.51
C THR A 505 -26.61 0.91 -27.49
N VAL A 506 -26.22 -0.27 -26.98
CA VAL A 506 -26.09 -1.51 -27.76
C VAL A 506 -27.43 -2.23 -28.02
N LYS A 507 -28.52 -1.92 -27.29
CA LYS A 507 -29.86 -2.54 -27.48
C LYS A 507 -30.50 -2.21 -28.82
N GLY A 508 -29.95 -1.25 -29.58
CA GLY A 508 -30.22 -1.15 -31.02
C GLY A 508 -29.84 -2.42 -31.80
N ASN A 509 -29.02 -3.30 -31.22
CA ASN A 509 -28.41 -4.47 -31.87
C ASN A 509 -28.52 -5.78 -31.04
N ALA A 510 -29.44 -5.90 -30.08
CA ALA A 510 -29.63 -7.18 -29.38
C ALA A 510 -30.06 -8.28 -30.37
N ILE A 511 -29.19 -9.26 -30.59
CA ILE A 511 -29.40 -10.43 -31.46
C ILE A 511 -29.73 -11.60 -30.54
N ASN A 512 -30.88 -12.25 -30.72
CA ASN A 512 -31.21 -13.47 -29.96
C ASN A 512 -30.97 -14.70 -30.82
N VAL A 513 -30.38 -15.76 -30.27
CA VAL A 513 -30.26 -17.05 -30.97
C VAL A 513 -30.89 -18.21 -30.20
N TYR A 514 -31.57 -19.09 -30.92
CA TYR A 514 -32.22 -20.26 -30.31
C TYR A 514 -32.48 -21.39 -31.33
N PRO A 515 -32.55 -22.65 -30.87
CA PRO A 515 -32.17 -23.10 -29.52
C PRO A 515 -30.66 -23.01 -29.32
N ASN A 516 -30.22 -22.90 -28.06
CA ASN A 516 -28.81 -23.00 -27.68
C ASN A 516 -28.73 -23.92 -26.44
N PRO A 517 -28.17 -25.15 -26.55
CA PRO A 517 -27.47 -25.74 -27.70
C PRO A 517 -28.34 -26.02 -28.93
N VAL A 518 -27.74 -25.94 -30.13
CA VAL A 518 -28.41 -26.15 -31.42
C VAL A 518 -28.00 -27.45 -32.10
N VAL A 519 -28.98 -28.22 -32.59
CA VAL A 519 -28.70 -29.47 -33.30
C VAL A 519 -28.51 -29.27 -34.81
N ASN A 520 -29.45 -28.63 -35.50
CA ASN A 520 -29.41 -28.53 -36.97
C ASN A 520 -29.66 -27.11 -37.49
N GLU A 521 -30.61 -26.39 -36.91
CA GLU A 521 -31.04 -25.08 -37.38
C GLU A 521 -30.98 -24.07 -36.23
N LEU A 522 -30.15 -23.04 -36.38
CA LEU A 522 -30.06 -21.90 -35.47
C LEU A 522 -30.99 -20.80 -35.97
N ASN A 523 -31.96 -20.41 -35.14
CA ASN A 523 -32.77 -19.22 -35.37
C ASN A 523 -32.04 -18.00 -34.80
N ILE A 524 -32.03 -16.90 -35.54
CA ILE A 524 -31.39 -15.64 -35.17
C ILE A 524 -32.43 -14.54 -35.36
N SER A 525 -32.89 -13.94 -34.27
CA SER A 525 -33.76 -12.76 -34.31
C SER A 525 -32.94 -11.52 -34.65
N LEU A 526 -33.45 -10.71 -35.58
CA LEU A 526 -32.77 -9.56 -36.15
C LEU A 526 -33.62 -8.29 -36.00
N ASN A 527 -32.96 -7.17 -35.72
CA ASN A 527 -33.62 -5.87 -35.55
C ASN A 527 -33.86 -5.13 -36.89
N ALA A 528 -33.28 -5.64 -37.98
CA ALA A 528 -33.41 -5.07 -39.31
C ALA A 528 -33.43 -6.15 -40.40
N VAL A 529 -34.17 -5.89 -41.49
CA VAL A 529 -34.08 -6.65 -42.74
C VAL A 529 -32.74 -6.41 -43.44
N ASN A 530 -32.32 -7.31 -44.32
CA ASN A 530 -31.03 -7.26 -45.04
C ASN A 530 -29.79 -7.31 -44.13
N SER A 531 -29.93 -7.86 -42.92
CA SER A 531 -28.82 -8.01 -41.98
C SER A 531 -27.84 -9.10 -42.43
N LYS A 532 -26.54 -8.78 -42.39
CA LYS A 532 -25.45 -9.71 -42.70
C LYS A 532 -25.11 -10.54 -41.46
N ILE A 533 -25.33 -11.84 -41.50
CA ILE A 533 -24.99 -12.79 -40.45
C ILE A 533 -23.68 -13.49 -40.81
N SER A 534 -22.77 -13.58 -39.86
CA SER A 534 -21.53 -14.36 -39.98
C SER A 534 -21.38 -15.26 -38.75
N ILE A 535 -21.04 -16.54 -38.95
CA ILE A 535 -20.73 -17.48 -37.86
C ILE A 535 -19.24 -17.82 -37.89
N TYR A 536 -18.61 -17.76 -36.73
CA TYR A 536 -17.18 -18.02 -36.53
C TYR A 536 -16.98 -19.19 -35.56
N ASN A 537 -15.89 -19.93 -35.70
CA ASN A 537 -15.41 -20.82 -34.64
C ASN A 537 -14.63 -20.04 -33.56
N SER A 538 -14.21 -20.74 -32.51
CA SER A 538 -13.41 -20.17 -31.40
C SER A 538 -12.03 -19.65 -31.82
N LEU A 539 -11.53 -20.00 -33.00
CA LEU A 539 -10.28 -19.48 -33.57
C LEU A 539 -10.49 -18.20 -34.39
N GLY A 540 -11.72 -17.67 -34.43
CA GLY A 540 -12.06 -16.48 -35.23
C GLY A 540 -12.17 -16.73 -36.74
N GLN A 541 -12.15 -18.00 -37.18
CA GLN A 541 -12.34 -18.33 -38.59
C GLN A 541 -13.82 -18.27 -38.95
N LYS A 542 -14.16 -17.53 -40.01
CA LYS A 542 -15.53 -17.41 -40.51
C LYS A 542 -15.94 -18.69 -41.25
N LEU A 543 -16.99 -19.33 -40.78
CA LEU A 543 -17.49 -20.61 -41.31
C LEU A 543 -18.74 -20.46 -42.17
N ILE A 544 -19.66 -19.57 -41.77
CA ILE A 544 -20.93 -19.34 -42.48
C ILE A 544 -21.11 -17.83 -42.63
N GLU A 545 -21.61 -17.41 -43.80
CA GLU A 545 -22.06 -16.04 -44.05
C GLU A 545 -23.41 -16.09 -44.77
N LYS A 546 -24.38 -15.29 -44.31
CA LYS A 546 -25.73 -15.22 -44.88
C LYS A 546 -26.28 -13.81 -44.77
N VAL A 547 -26.97 -13.32 -45.79
CA VAL A 547 -27.80 -12.11 -45.67
C VAL A 547 -29.24 -12.54 -45.45
N SER A 548 -29.87 -12.05 -44.38
CA SER A 548 -31.28 -12.31 -44.09
C SER A 548 -32.17 -11.25 -44.73
N THR A 549 -33.23 -11.66 -45.43
CA THR A 549 -34.23 -10.74 -46.00
C THR A 549 -35.35 -10.38 -45.02
N GLY A 550 -35.44 -11.06 -43.87
CA GLY A 550 -36.46 -10.84 -42.84
C GLY A 550 -35.86 -10.61 -41.44
N SER A 551 -36.73 -10.31 -40.47
CA SER A 551 -36.38 -10.12 -39.05
C SER A 551 -36.09 -11.42 -38.28
N LEU A 552 -36.21 -12.57 -38.93
CA LEU A 552 -35.82 -13.88 -38.42
C LEU A 552 -34.97 -14.59 -39.46
N ALA A 553 -33.76 -14.97 -39.10
CA ALA A 553 -32.89 -15.77 -39.95
C ALA A 553 -32.74 -17.19 -39.42
N LYS A 554 -32.94 -18.15 -40.30
CA LYS A 554 -32.67 -19.57 -40.04
C LYS A 554 -31.35 -19.95 -40.69
N VAL A 555 -30.41 -20.45 -39.91
CA VAL A 555 -29.08 -20.86 -40.39
C VAL A 555 -28.91 -22.36 -40.12
N ASN A 556 -28.68 -23.12 -41.18
CA ASN A 556 -28.35 -24.53 -41.07
C ASN A 556 -26.90 -24.67 -40.59
N VAL A 557 -26.74 -25.29 -39.43
CA VAL A 557 -25.46 -25.54 -38.74
C VAL A 557 -25.21 -27.04 -38.56
N ALA A 558 -25.99 -27.92 -39.20
CA ALA A 558 -25.88 -29.38 -39.05
C ALA A 558 -24.49 -29.93 -39.43
N ASN A 559 -23.78 -29.25 -40.33
CA ASN A 559 -22.44 -29.64 -40.79
C ASN A 559 -21.30 -29.09 -39.92
N LEU A 560 -21.61 -28.30 -38.89
CA LEU A 560 -20.62 -27.83 -37.93
C LEU A 560 -20.35 -28.95 -36.91
N SER A 561 -19.07 -29.20 -36.61
CA SER A 561 -18.67 -30.10 -35.53
C SER A 561 -19.20 -29.59 -34.19
N LYS A 562 -19.38 -30.48 -33.21
CA LYS A 562 -19.76 -30.07 -31.85
C LYS A 562 -18.73 -29.09 -31.28
N GLY A 563 -19.20 -28.02 -30.64
CA GLY A 563 -18.31 -26.99 -30.09
C GLY A 563 -18.97 -25.62 -29.89
N VAL A 564 -18.15 -24.63 -29.52
CA VAL A 564 -18.55 -23.23 -29.29
C VAL A 564 -18.36 -22.41 -30.56
N TYR A 565 -19.38 -21.63 -30.89
CA TYR A 565 -19.41 -20.76 -32.06
C TYR A 565 -19.90 -19.37 -31.68
N PHE A 566 -19.58 -18.39 -32.53
CA PHE A 566 -20.00 -17.01 -32.36
C PHE A 566 -20.77 -16.55 -33.58
N VAL A 567 -22.01 -16.10 -33.40
CA VAL A 567 -22.75 -15.39 -34.43
C VAL A 567 -22.45 -13.89 -34.33
N LYS A 568 -22.27 -13.23 -35.47
CA LYS A 568 -22.15 -11.78 -35.57
C LYS A 568 -23.17 -11.29 -36.59
N VAL A 569 -23.86 -10.19 -36.29
CA VAL A 569 -24.76 -9.52 -37.24
C VAL A 569 -24.19 -8.16 -37.59
N ASN A 570 -24.02 -7.92 -38.89
CA ASN A 570 -23.33 -6.78 -39.47
C ASN A 570 -21.93 -6.63 -38.82
N ASN A 571 -21.56 -5.41 -38.41
CA ASN A 571 -20.37 -5.13 -37.63
C ASN A 571 -20.65 -5.03 -36.12
N GLY A 572 -21.80 -5.52 -35.66
CA GLY A 572 -22.25 -5.42 -34.26
C GLY A 572 -21.61 -6.44 -33.31
N ALA A 573 -22.16 -6.55 -32.11
CA ALA A 573 -21.70 -7.50 -31.10
C ALA A 573 -21.82 -8.96 -31.58
N SER A 574 -20.94 -9.82 -31.05
CA SER A 574 -20.97 -11.26 -31.29
C SER A 574 -21.73 -11.96 -30.16
N LEU A 575 -22.52 -12.99 -30.48
CA LEU A 575 -23.22 -13.80 -29.50
C LEU A 575 -22.80 -15.27 -29.59
N LYS A 576 -22.50 -15.89 -28.45
CA LYS A 576 -22.06 -17.29 -28.32
C LYS A 576 -23.24 -18.25 -28.51
N PHE A 577 -23.03 -19.36 -29.22
CA PHE A 577 -23.93 -20.51 -29.22
C PHE A 577 -23.16 -21.84 -29.27
N ILE A 578 -23.79 -22.92 -28.83
CA ILE A 578 -23.22 -24.26 -28.70
C ILE A 578 -23.86 -25.19 -29.73
N LYS A 579 -23.05 -25.97 -30.45
CA LYS A 579 -23.47 -26.94 -31.48
C LYS A 579 -23.34 -28.40 -31.03
#